data_AF-A0A4S4CF90-F1
#
_entry.id   AF-A0A4S4CF90-F1
#
_cell.length_a   1.000
_cell.length_b   1.000
_cell.length_c   1.000
_cell.angle_alpha   90.00
_cell.angle_beta   90.00
_cell.angle_gamma   90.00
#
_symmetry.space_group_name_H-M   'P 1'
#
loop_
_entity.id
_entity.type
_entity.pdbx_description
1 polymer ?
#
loop_
_entity_poly.entity_id
_entity_poly.type
_entity_poly.pdbx_seq_one_letter_code
_entity_poly.pdbx_strand_id
1 'polypeptide(L)'
;MNLMSLSGSMVHRGEGDDSEVLAAAARLLSRIPTIYAYVILDHAVAFGRWEQGTIMIGLDRALHQLENLLHVQELRLFHELGEFKATRVDERFRWRYRLDEAAEKPIDVLDETHKLWGISRSGTDPNGWTWLQSGRGTSIYLPYGQTGCVEYGVAVRHYIQFHRQHPALEPGEEANSLYRFVDERMVALVDWQDYLKKQGGAQA
;
A
#
# COMPACT_ATOMS: atom_id res chain seq x y z
N MET A 1 -0.24 -10.11 -15.52
CA MET A 1 0.07 -10.75 -14.22
C MET A 1 1.50 -11.27 -14.30
N ASN A 2 2.41 -10.74 -13.49
CA ASN A 2 3.84 -11.09 -13.56
C ASN A 2 4.28 -11.75 -12.25
N LEU A 3 4.66 -13.03 -12.34
CA LEU A 3 5.31 -13.75 -11.25
C LEU A 3 6.82 -13.48 -11.33
N MET A 4 7.42 -13.04 -10.25
CA MET A 4 8.86 -12.74 -10.19
C MET A 4 9.47 -13.30 -8.90
N SER A 5 10.76 -13.61 -8.93
CA SER A 5 11.53 -13.97 -7.75
C SER A 5 12.39 -12.78 -7.34
N LEU A 6 12.15 -12.23 -6.15
CA LEU A 6 12.96 -11.13 -5.60
C LEU A 6 14.12 -11.70 -4.78
N SER A 7 15.21 -10.95 -4.68
CA SER A 7 16.39 -11.27 -3.85
C SER A 7 16.13 -11.18 -2.34
N GLY A 8 14.91 -11.46 -1.89
CA GLY A 8 14.52 -11.53 -0.48
C GLY A 8 13.72 -10.32 0.03
N SER A 9 13.20 -10.46 1.24
CA SER A 9 12.43 -9.40 1.93
C SER A 9 12.70 -9.42 3.43
N MET A 10 12.89 -8.25 4.04
CA MET A 10 13.01 -8.11 5.49
C MET A 10 11.66 -7.68 6.10
N VAL A 11 11.26 -8.31 7.20
CA VAL A 11 10.00 -7.98 7.91
C VAL A 11 10.26 -7.75 9.40
N HIS A 12 10.07 -6.52 9.84
CA HIS A 12 10.00 -6.17 11.26
C HIS A 12 8.54 -6.18 11.72
N ARG A 13 8.29 -6.57 12.97
CA ARG A 13 6.96 -6.60 13.58
C ARG A 13 7.01 -5.97 14.96
N GLY A 14 5.90 -5.40 15.38
CA GLY A 14 5.73 -4.93 16.73
C GLY A 14 4.27 -4.69 17.07
N GLU A 15 4.06 -4.26 18.31
CA GLU A 15 2.77 -3.81 18.83
C GLU A 15 3.02 -2.51 19.59
N GLY A 16 2.07 -1.59 19.54
CA GLY A 16 2.19 -0.35 20.29
C GLY A 16 0.93 0.49 20.30
N ASP A 17 0.94 1.53 21.13
CA ASP A 17 -0.05 2.60 21.08
C ASP A 17 0.19 3.56 19.90
N ASP A 18 -0.68 4.56 19.76
CA ASP A 18 -0.61 5.58 18.71
C ASP A 18 0.78 6.23 18.59
N SER A 19 1.40 6.59 19.72
CA SER A 19 2.67 7.30 19.74
C SER A 19 3.84 6.40 19.33
N GLU A 20 3.80 5.15 19.78
CA GLU A 20 4.81 4.14 19.44
C GLU A 20 4.75 3.79 17.95
N VAL A 21 3.55 3.68 17.37
CA VAL A 21 3.33 3.42 15.94
C VAL A 21 3.87 4.56 15.08
N LEU A 22 3.52 5.81 15.41
CA LEU A 22 3.99 6.98 14.66
C LEU A 22 5.50 7.13 14.78
N ALA A 23 6.08 6.88 15.96
CA ALA A 23 7.52 6.89 16.15
C ALA A 23 8.23 5.79 15.35
N ALA A 24 7.67 4.58 15.30
CA ALA A 24 8.19 3.47 14.49
C ALA A 24 8.15 3.82 12.99
N ALA A 25 7.00 4.30 12.50
CA ALA A 25 6.84 4.75 11.13
C ALA A 25 7.85 5.84 10.75
N ALA A 26 7.97 6.90 11.57
CA ALA A 26 8.89 8.00 11.34
C ALA A 26 10.35 7.53 11.26
N ARG A 27 10.79 6.63 12.15
CA ARG A 27 12.15 6.08 12.13
C ARG A 27 12.43 5.33 10.83
N LEU A 28 11.51 4.46 10.42
CA LEU A 28 11.70 3.55 9.29
C LEU A 28 11.61 4.25 7.94
N LEU A 29 10.85 5.34 7.87
CA LEU A 29 10.53 6.02 6.62
C LEU A 29 11.25 7.37 6.45
N SER A 30 12.00 7.83 7.46
CA SER A 30 12.69 9.14 7.50
C SER A 30 13.58 9.46 6.29
N ARG A 31 14.00 8.47 5.52
CA ARG A 31 14.90 8.61 4.36
C ARG A 31 14.19 8.54 3.00
N ILE A 32 12.89 8.29 2.99
CA ILE A 32 12.11 8.13 1.76
C ILE A 32 11.46 9.49 1.43
N PRO A 33 11.70 10.05 0.23
CA PRO A 33 11.28 11.41 -0.10
C PRO A 33 9.75 11.55 -0.23
N THR A 34 9.09 10.53 -0.77
CA THR A 34 7.64 10.52 -0.96
C THR A 34 7.08 9.19 -0.46
N ILE A 35 6.22 9.26 0.56
CA ILE A 35 5.52 8.10 1.10
C ILE A 35 4.04 8.38 0.98
N TYR A 36 3.32 7.47 0.35
CA TYR A 36 1.88 7.53 0.28
C TYR A 36 1.27 6.84 1.49
N ALA A 37 0.10 7.31 1.89
CA ALA A 37 -0.71 6.75 2.96
C ALA A 37 -2.00 6.20 2.37
N TYR A 38 -2.42 5.05 2.88
CA TYR A 38 -3.76 4.54 2.78
C TYR A 38 -4.28 4.33 4.20
N VAL A 39 -5.39 4.96 4.52
CA VAL A 39 -5.92 5.02 5.89
C VAL A 39 -7.37 4.55 5.86
N ILE A 40 -7.65 3.51 6.64
CA ILE A 40 -9.02 3.11 6.96
C ILE A 40 -9.36 3.77 8.30
N LEU A 41 -10.36 4.62 8.28
CA LEU A 41 -10.95 5.27 9.44
C LEU A 41 -12.26 4.57 9.82
N ASP A 42 -12.79 4.87 11.01
CA ASP A 42 -14.09 4.36 11.46
C ASP A 42 -15.24 4.61 10.46
N HIS A 43 -15.17 5.72 9.72
CA HIS A 43 -16.26 6.22 8.87
C HIS A 43 -15.85 6.47 7.41
N ALA A 44 -14.59 6.26 7.06
CA ALA A 44 -14.08 6.62 5.73
C ALA A 44 -12.83 5.83 5.36
N VAL A 45 -12.50 5.85 4.07
CA VAL A 45 -11.20 5.43 3.55
C VAL A 45 -10.57 6.64 2.89
N ALA A 46 -9.32 6.94 3.26
CA ALA A 46 -8.60 8.09 2.76
C ALA A 46 -7.25 7.67 2.16
N PHE A 47 -6.81 8.42 1.17
CA PHE A 47 -5.42 8.41 0.75
C PHE A 47 -4.72 9.66 1.26
N GLY A 48 -3.42 9.55 1.44
CA GLY A 48 -2.62 10.63 1.98
C GLY A 48 -1.15 10.54 1.62
N ARG A 49 -0.35 11.45 2.16
CA ARG A 49 1.10 11.37 2.05
C ARG A 49 1.75 11.84 3.33
N TRP A 50 2.92 11.29 3.60
CA TRP A 50 3.76 11.74 4.69
C TRP A 50 4.49 13.01 4.27
N GLU A 51 4.26 14.11 4.98
CA GLU A 51 4.88 15.41 4.71
C GLU A 51 5.31 16.04 6.02
N GLN A 52 6.54 16.56 6.08
CA GLN A 52 7.03 17.35 7.22
C GLN A 52 6.88 16.65 8.59
N GLY A 53 6.96 15.32 8.62
CA GLY A 53 6.84 14.54 9.86
C GLY A 53 5.41 14.24 10.31
N THR A 54 4.40 14.54 9.49
CA THR A 54 3.00 14.20 9.72
C THR A 54 2.37 13.54 8.50
N ILE A 55 1.17 12.99 8.67
CA ILE A 55 0.40 12.36 7.59
C ILE A 55 -0.73 13.33 7.21
N MET A 56 -0.70 13.80 5.97
CA MET A 56 -1.80 14.56 5.38
C MET A 56 -2.73 13.60 4.64
N ILE A 57 -4.03 13.63 4.92
CA ILE A 57 -5.04 12.80 4.25
C ILE A 57 -6.07 13.66 3.52
N GLY A 58 -6.57 13.16 2.40
CA GLY A 58 -7.63 13.79 1.62
C GLY A 58 -8.99 13.23 1.99
N LEU A 59 -9.85 14.05 2.59
CA LEU A 59 -11.25 13.73 2.94
C LEU A 59 -12.15 14.89 2.58
N ASP A 60 -13.31 14.60 1.98
CA ASP A 60 -14.32 15.61 1.62
C ASP A 60 -13.78 16.82 0.84
N ARG A 61 -12.80 16.57 -0.05
CA ARG A 61 -12.08 17.57 -0.86
C ARG A 61 -11.26 18.58 -0.05
N ALA A 62 -10.93 18.23 1.19
CA ALA A 62 -10.03 19.00 2.03
C ALA A 62 -8.86 18.12 2.47
N LEU A 63 -7.75 18.78 2.79
CA LEU A 63 -6.58 18.16 3.39
C LEU A 63 -6.70 18.26 4.89
N HIS A 64 -6.52 17.13 5.56
CA HIS A 64 -6.57 17.03 7.01
C HIS A 64 -5.24 16.46 7.50
N GLN A 65 -4.72 17.04 8.56
CA GLN A 65 -3.57 16.49 9.25
C GLN A 65 -4.04 15.40 10.21
N LEU A 66 -3.42 14.23 10.16
CA LEU A 66 -3.68 13.14 11.09
C LEU A 66 -2.83 13.37 12.35
N GLU A 67 -3.39 14.07 13.34
CA GLU A 67 -2.71 14.42 14.59
C GLU A 67 -2.52 13.23 15.54
N ASN A 68 -3.45 12.27 15.51
CA ASN A 68 -3.44 11.05 16.30
C ASN A 68 -4.11 9.92 15.51
N LEU A 69 -4.06 8.68 16.03
CA LEU A 69 -4.59 7.51 15.34
C LEU A 69 -5.93 7.04 15.93
N LEU A 70 -6.61 7.85 16.75
CA LEU A 70 -7.80 7.45 17.50
C LEU A 70 -8.88 6.77 16.63
N HIS A 71 -9.16 7.35 15.47
CA HIS A 71 -10.18 6.84 14.54
C HIS A 71 -9.63 5.93 13.44
N VAL A 72 -8.35 5.58 13.51
CA VAL A 72 -7.65 4.79 12.49
C VAL A 72 -7.76 3.31 12.82
N GLN A 73 -8.34 2.55 11.90
CA GLN A 73 -8.45 1.10 11.94
C GLN A 73 -7.28 0.43 11.21
N GLU A 74 -6.82 1.02 10.10
CA GLU A 74 -5.62 0.58 9.38
C GLU A 74 -4.86 1.78 8.83
N LEU A 75 -3.54 1.79 9.04
CA LEU A 75 -2.60 2.72 8.45
C LEU A 75 -1.60 1.95 7.61
N ARG A 76 -1.53 2.25 6.32
CA ARG A 76 -0.46 1.81 5.44
C ARG A 76 0.32 3.02 4.95
N LEU A 77 1.63 3.00 5.15
CA LEU A 77 2.57 3.96 4.61
C LEU A 77 3.47 3.22 3.63
N PHE A 78 3.40 3.57 2.35
CA PHE A 78 3.98 2.76 1.29
C PHE A 78 4.78 3.57 0.27
N HIS A 79 5.76 2.87 -0.29
CA HIS A 79 6.71 3.33 -1.30
C HIS A 79 7.17 2.13 -2.14
N GLU A 80 7.83 2.36 -3.27
CA GLU A 80 8.32 1.28 -4.13
C GLU A 80 9.28 0.31 -3.41
N LEU A 81 10.03 0.80 -2.41
CA LEU A 81 10.99 -0.01 -1.63
C LEU A 81 10.35 -0.81 -0.49
N GLY A 82 9.18 -0.41 0.01
CA GLY A 82 8.59 -1.06 1.18
C GLY A 82 7.27 -0.47 1.66
N GLU A 83 6.71 -1.09 2.69
CA GLU A 83 5.46 -0.69 3.33
C GLU A 83 5.54 -0.88 4.85
N PHE A 84 5.15 0.16 5.59
CA PHE A 84 4.73 0.05 6.97
C PHE A 84 3.22 -0.14 7.02
N LYS A 85 2.73 -1.20 7.65
CA LYS A 85 1.31 -1.47 7.86
C LYS A 85 1.04 -1.60 9.35
N ALA A 86 0.09 -0.85 9.88
CA ALA A 86 -0.43 -0.96 11.23
C ALA A 86 -1.94 -1.20 11.18
N THR A 87 -2.41 -2.21 11.89
CA THR A 87 -3.84 -2.53 12.01
C THR A 87 -4.22 -2.49 13.49
N ARG A 88 -5.32 -1.78 13.79
CA ARG A 88 -5.85 -1.69 15.14
C ARG A 88 -6.41 -3.05 15.56
N VAL A 89 -6.03 -3.49 16.76
CA VAL A 89 -6.53 -4.68 17.44
C VAL A 89 -6.81 -4.24 18.87
N ASP A 90 -8.09 -4.15 19.20
CA ASP A 90 -8.57 -3.52 20.44
C ASP A 90 -8.05 -2.07 20.55
N GLU A 91 -7.41 -1.72 21.65
CA GLU A 91 -6.88 -0.37 21.93
C GLU A 91 -5.43 -0.15 21.44
N ARG A 92 -4.87 -1.10 20.68
CA ARG A 92 -3.47 -1.07 20.25
C ARG A 92 -3.35 -1.37 18.77
N PHE A 93 -2.17 -1.12 18.20
CA PHE A 93 -1.85 -1.49 16.84
C PHE A 93 -0.87 -2.65 16.81
N ARG A 94 -1.18 -3.65 16.00
CA ARG A 94 -0.17 -4.59 15.50
C ARG A 94 0.36 -4.05 14.19
N TRP A 95 1.68 -3.94 14.08
CA TRP A 95 2.31 -3.38 12.90
C TRP A 95 3.42 -4.27 12.35
N ARG A 96 3.66 -4.10 11.05
CA ARG A 96 4.82 -4.64 10.35
C ARG A 96 5.45 -3.60 9.45
N TYR A 97 6.75 -3.71 9.26
CA TYR A 97 7.48 -2.99 8.22
C TYR A 97 8.17 -4.00 7.32
N ARG A 98 7.89 -3.90 6.02
CA ARG A 98 8.43 -4.78 5.01
C ARG A 98 9.25 -3.98 4.01
N LEU A 99 10.50 -4.40 3.79
CA LEU A 99 11.41 -3.89 2.77
C LEU A 99 11.74 -4.97 1.76
N ASP A 100 11.73 -4.61 0.49
CA ASP A 100 12.15 -5.48 -0.62
C ASP A 100 13.64 -5.29 -0.93
N GLU A 101 14.48 -5.42 0.11
CA GLU A 101 15.93 -5.43 -0.01
C GLU A 101 16.52 -6.75 0.51
N ALA A 102 17.41 -7.32 -0.32
CA ALA A 102 18.47 -8.29 -0.02
C ALA A 102 18.29 -9.15 1.24
N ALA A 103 17.33 -10.08 1.23
CA ALA A 103 17.35 -11.20 2.18
C ALA A 103 18.06 -12.40 1.54
N GLU A 104 18.66 -13.27 2.36
CA GLU A 104 19.47 -14.40 1.87
C GLU A 104 18.71 -15.42 1.02
N LYS A 105 17.37 -15.39 1.06
CA LYS A 105 16.51 -16.32 0.31
C LYS A 105 15.57 -15.59 -0.62
N PRO A 106 15.49 -16.00 -1.90
CA PRO A 106 14.54 -15.42 -2.81
C PRO A 106 13.10 -15.67 -2.35
N ILE A 107 12.23 -14.68 -2.56
CA ILE A 107 10.79 -14.77 -2.29
C ILE A 107 10.04 -14.57 -3.60
N ASP A 108 9.09 -15.46 -3.86
CA ASP A 108 8.25 -15.34 -5.04
C ASP A 108 7.16 -14.30 -4.80
N VAL A 109 6.94 -13.44 -5.79
CA VAL A 109 5.97 -12.35 -5.70
C VAL A 109 5.09 -12.26 -6.93
N LEU A 110 3.89 -11.77 -6.70
CA LEU A 110 2.89 -11.51 -7.70
C LEU A 110 2.48 -10.05 -7.62
N ASP A 111 2.73 -9.31 -8.70
CA ASP A 111 2.33 -7.91 -8.79
C ASP A 111 0.99 -7.77 -9.52
N GLU A 112 0.07 -7.05 -8.89
CA GLU A 112 -1.23 -6.67 -9.41
C GLU A 112 -1.40 -5.15 -9.36
N THR A 113 -2.31 -4.62 -10.16
CA THR A 113 -2.72 -3.21 -10.08
C THR A 113 -4.22 -3.13 -10.08
N HIS A 114 -4.76 -2.50 -9.04
CA HIS A 114 -6.19 -2.36 -8.84
C HIS A 114 -6.62 -0.95 -9.23
N LYS A 115 -7.61 -0.86 -10.12
CA LYS A 115 -8.15 0.43 -10.57
C LYS A 115 -8.89 1.12 -9.43
N LEU A 116 -8.58 2.39 -9.18
CA LEU A 116 -9.33 3.22 -8.26
C LEU A 116 -10.61 3.72 -8.93
N TRP A 117 -11.70 3.79 -8.17
CA TRP A 117 -12.96 4.29 -8.70
C TRP A 117 -12.96 5.81 -8.86
N GLY A 118 -13.59 6.24 -9.95
CA GLY A 118 -13.76 7.64 -10.29
C GLY A 118 -12.81 8.10 -11.39
N ILE A 119 -13.08 9.30 -11.89
CA ILE A 119 -12.31 9.94 -12.96
C ILE A 119 -11.93 11.34 -12.48
N SER A 120 -10.71 11.76 -12.77
CA SER A 120 -10.30 13.15 -12.58
C SER A 120 -10.82 14.01 -13.72
N ARG A 121 -11.76 14.92 -13.42
CA ARG A 121 -12.30 15.89 -14.40
C ARG A 121 -11.59 17.24 -14.37
N SER A 122 -11.09 17.62 -13.20
CA SER A 122 -10.45 18.92 -12.95
C SER A 122 -8.93 18.87 -13.06
N GLY A 123 -8.35 17.68 -13.23
CA GLY A 123 -6.90 17.46 -13.20
C GLY A 123 -6.35 17.47 -11.77
N THR A 124 -5.03 17.66 -11.68
CA THR A 124 -4.28 17.77 -10.42
C THR A 124 -4.31 19.22 -9.92
N ASP A 125 -4.52 19.40 -8.62
CA ASP A 125 -4.43 20.72 -7.98
C ASP A 125 -2.97 21.19 -7.82
N PRO A 126 -2.72 22.45 -7.42
CA PRO A 126 -1.37 22.98 -7.24
C PRO A 126 -0.53 22.26 -6.18
N ASN A 127 -1.16 21.51 -5.27
CA ASN A 127 -0.47 20.75 -4.23
C ASN A 127 -0.13 19.32 -4.69
N GLY A 128 -0.47 18.96 -5.92
CA GLY A 128 -0.21 17.64 -6.47
C GLY A 128 -1.29 16.61 -6.13
N TRP A 129 -2.46 17.03 -5.67
CA TRP A 129 -3.56 16.14 -5.33
C TRP A 129 -4.61 16.07 -6.44
N THR A 130 -5.20 14.90 -6.61
CA THR A 130 -6.20 14.64 -7.64
C THR A 130 -7.49 14.16 -7.05
N TRP A 131 -8.59 14.78 -7.46
CA TRP A 131 -9.91 14.38 -6.99
C TRP A 131 -10.62 13.50 -8.02
N LEU A 132 -10.90 12.27 -7.61
CA LEU A 132 -11.58 11.25 -8.41
C LEU A 132 -13.06 11.23 -8.05
N GLN A 133 -13.92 11.36 -9.06
CA GLN A 133 -15.36 11.32 -8.88
C GLN A 133 -16.02 10.19 -9.66
N SER A 134 -16.90 9.46 -8.98
CA SER A 134 -17.85 8.55 -9.61
C SER A 134 -19.22 9.21 -9.73
N GLY A 135 -19.96 8.90 -10.80
CA GLY A 135 -21.36 9.32 -10.96
C GLY A 135 -22.32 8.78 -9.89
N ARG A 136 -21.85 7.86 -9.04
CA ARG A 136 -22.61 7.27 -7.92
C ARG A 136 -22.38 7.96 -6.57
N GLY A 137 -21.75 9.14 -6.56
CA GLY A 137 -21.53 9.93 -5.34
C GLY A 137 -20.27 9.58 -4.56
N THR A 138 -19.58 8.48 -4.90
CA THR A 138 -18.26 8.15 -4.33
C THR A 138 -17.20 9.12 -4.86
N SER A 139 -16.35 9.63 -3.96
CA SER A 139 -15.18 10.40 -4.36
C SER A 139 -13.95 10.06 -3.54
N ILE A 140 -12.79 10.10 -4.17
CA ILE A 140 -11.49 9.80 -3.56
C ILE A 140 -10.59 10.99 -3.82
N TYR A 141 -9.88 11.49 -2.80
CA TYR A 141 -8.90 12.55 -2.97
C TYR A 141 -7.50 11.95 -2.82
N LEU A 142 -6.79 11.91 -3.94
CA LEU A 142 -5.56 11.16 -4.11
C LEU A 142 -4.34 12.10 -3.97
N PRO A 143 -3.31 11.74 -3.19
CA PRO A 143 -2.06 12.50 -2.99
C PRO A 143 -1.11 12.42 -4.18
N TYR A 144 -1.64 12.12 -5.35
CA TYR A 144 -0.89 11.84 -6.57
C TYR A 144 -1.68 12.40 -7.75
N GLY A 145 -0.97 13.00 -8.69
CA GLY A 145 -1.55 13.52 -9.90
C GLY A 145 -0.51 13.73 -10.96
N GLN A 146 -0.85 13.32 -12.18
CA GLN A 146 0.01 13.43 -13.34
C GLN A 146 -0.74 14.17 -14.43
N THR A 147 -0.07 15.10 -15.10
CA THR A 147 -0.67 15.87 -16.18
C THR A 147 -1.21 14.94 -17.28
N GLY A 148 -2.48 15.12 -17.63
CA GLY A 148 -3.16 14.28 -18.63
C GLY A 148 -3.67 12.93 -18.12
N CYS A 149 -3.43 12.59 -16.85
CA CYS A 149 -3.95 11.38 -16.23
C CYS A 149 -5.37 11.60 -15.70
N VAL A 150 -6.29 10.76 -16.16
CA VAL A 150 -7.72 10.82 -15.81
C VAL A 150 -8.16 9.67 -14.89
N GLU A 151 -7.42 8.56 -14.89
CA GLU A 151 -7.75 7.34 -14.16
C GLU A 151 -6.50 6.79 -13.47
N TYR A 152 -6.67 6.32 -12.25
CA TYR A 152 -5.57 5.96 -11.38
C TYR A 152 -5.74 4.52 -10.85
N GLY A 153 -4.63 3.93 -10.43
CA GLY A 153 -4.61 2.63 -9.78
C GLY A 153 -3.68 2.61 -8.57
N VAL A 154 -3.81 1.54 -7.78
CA VAL A 154 -2.84 1.18 -6.74
C VAL A 154 -2.16 -0.12 -7.15
N ALA A 155 -0.83 -0.10 -7.20
CA ALA A 155 -0.02 -1.29 -7.39
C ALA A 155 0.11 -2.03 -6.06
N VAL A 156 -0.15 -3.34 -6.08
CA VAL A 156 -0.12 -4.23 -4.92
C VAL A 156 0.80 -5.41 -5.26
N ARG A 157 1.65 -5.77 -4.31
CA ARG A 157 2.55 -6.93 -4.39
C ARG A 157 2.12 -7.97 -3.39
N HIS A 158 1.83 -9.18 -3.86
CA HIS A 158 1.54 -10.34 -3.03
C HIS A 158 2.79 -11.22 -2.91
N TYR A 159 3.11 -11.65 -1.70
CA TYR A 159 4.23 -12.54 -1.43
C TYR A 159 3.75 -13.97 -1.36
N ILE A 160 4.39 -14.86 -2.12
CA ILE A 160 4.00 -16.24 -2.29
C ILE A 160 5.03 -17.14 -1.62
N GLN A 161 4.53 -18.15 -0.91
CA GLN A 161 5.33 -19.26 -0.42
C GLN A 161 4.84 -20.55 -1.07
N PHE A 162 5.74 -21.26 -1.74
CA PHE A 162 5.46 -22.58 -2.33
C PHE A 162 5.72 -23.70 -1.31
N HIS A 163 4.90 -24.75 -1.32
CA HIS A 163 4.96 -25.82 -0.30
C HIS A 163 6.30 -26.58 -0.29
N ARG A 164 7.01 -26.66 -1.43
CA ARG A 164 8.37 -27.25 -1.49
C ARG A 164 9.40 -26.51 -0.64
N GLN A 165 9.11 -25.28 -0.21
CA GLN A 165 9.95 -24.46 0.66
C GLN A 165 9.54 -24.57 2.15
N HIS A 166 8.63 -25.50 2.52
CA HIS A 166 8.19 -25.74 3.88
C HIS A 166 8.82 -27.03 4.47
N PRO A 167 9.70 -26.95 5.48
CA PRO A 167 10.33 -28.13 6.09
C PRO A 167 9.46 -28.91 7.08
N ALA A 168 8.19 -28.52 7.32
CA ALA A 168 7.36 -29.09 8.38
C ALA A 168 5.89 -29.28 7.98
N LEU A 169 5.60 -29.99 6.88
CA LEU A 169 4.24 -30.51 6.68
C LEU A 169 4.07 -31.72 7.61
N GLU A 170 3.20 -31.60 8.60
CA GLU A 170 2.76 -32.72 9.43
C GLU A 170 2.08 -33.78 8.52
N PRO A 171 2.30 -35.08 8.74
CA PRO A 171 1.65 -36.12 7.93
C PRO A 171 0.14 -36.05 8.11
N GLY A 172 -0.60 -35.56 7.11
CA GLY A 172 -2.07 -35.49 7.13
C GLY A 172 -2.67 -34.13 6.77
N GLU A 173 -1.86 -33.07 6.65
CA GLU A 173 -2.32 -31.85 5.96
C GLU A 173 -2.40 -32.16 4.46
N GLU A 174 -3.61 -32.39 3.95
CA GLU A 174 -3.84 -32.46 2.51
C GLU A 174 -3.26 -31.20 1.86
N ALA A 175 -2.32 -31.39 0.94
CA ALA A 175 -1.67 -30.36 0.15
C ALA A 175 -2.65 -29.71 -0.85
N ASN A 176 -3.77 -29.17 -0.37
CA ASN A 176 -4.86 -28.67 -1.20
C ASN A 176 -4.53 -27.32 -1.88
N SER A 177 -3.36 -26.74 -1.60
CA SER A 177 -2.82 -25.65 -2.39
C SER A 177 -1.32 -25.85 -2.64
N LEU A 178 -0.85 -25.60 -3.86
CA LEU A 178 0.59 -25.67 -4.18
C LEU A 178 1.39 -24.51 -3.58
N TYR A 179 0.70 -23.43 -3.22
CA TYR A 179 1.26 -22.20 -2.68
C TYR A 179 0.29 -21.50 -1.73
N ARG A 180 0.76 -20.50 -1.00
CA ARG A 180 -0.10 -19.57 -0.26
C ARG A 180 0.44 -18.15 -0.37
N PHE A 181 -0.46 -17.17 -0.31
CA PHE A 181 -0.05 -15.79 -0.06
C PHE A 181 0.27 -15.63 1.42
N VAL A 182 1.49 -15.18 1.72
CA VAL A 182 1.98 -15.01 3.10
C VAL A 182 1.94 -13.56 3.57
N ASP A 183 1.85 -12.63 2.63
CA ASP A 183 1.75 -11.20 2.88
C ASP A 183 1.32 -10.48 1.60
N GLU A 184 0.96 -9.22 1.73
CA GLU A 184 0.71 -8.30 0.62
C GLU A 184 1.22 -6.91 0.98
N ARG A 185 1.59 -6.07 0.02
CA ARG A 185 1.85 -4.66 0.29
C ARG A 185 1.40 -3.76 -0.85
N MET A 186 1.03 -2.53 -0.51
CA MET A 186 0.94 -1.45 -1.48
C MET A 186 2.35 -1.04 -1.92
N VAL A 187 2.50 -0.75 -3.21
CA VAL A 187 3.80 -0.42 -3.83
C VAL A 187 3.80 1.03 -4.30
N ALA A 188 2.80 1.41 -5.08
CA ALA A 188 2.74 2.73 -5.68
C ALA A 188 1.31 3.12 -6.08
N LEU A 189 1.09 4.42 -6.21
CA LEU A 189 -0.02 4.98 -6.99
C LEU A 189 0.45 5.11 -8.45
N VAL A 190 -0.41 4.74 -9.40
CA VAL A 190 -0.04 4.68 -10.81
C VAL A 190 -1.09 5.30 -11.72
N ASP A 191 -0.65 5.79 -12.88
CA ASP A 191 -1.54 6.08 -14.01
C ASP A 191 -2.09 4.76 -14.55
N TRP A 192 -3.42 4.66 -14.62
CA TRP A 192 -4.11 3.45 -15.08
C TRP A 192 -3.86 3.15 -16.56
N GLN A 193 -3.79 4.18 -17.41
CA GLN A 193 -3.57 4.03 -18.85
C GLN A 193 -2.14 3.59 -19.14
N ASP A 194 -1.16 4.11 -18.40
CA ASP A 194 0.23 3.65 -18.53
C ASP A 194 0.40 2.21 -18.06
N TYR A 195 -0.32 1.79 -17.01
CA TYR A 195 -0.40 0.38 -16.63
C TYR A 195 -0.95 -0.49 -17.77
N LEU A 196 -2.07 -0.10 -18.39
CA LEU A 196 -2.67 -0.85 -19.50
C LEU A 196 -1.71 -0.98 -20.70
N LYS A 197 -1.00 0.10 -21.07
CA LYS A 197 -0.01 0.06 -22.16
C LYS A 197 1.12 -0.93 -21.86
N LYS A 198 1.62 -0.96 -20.62
CA LYS A 198 2.68 -1.90 -20.20
C LYS A 198 2.21 -3.36 -20.26
N GLN A 199 0.94 -3.63 -19.94
CA GLN A 199 0.37 -4.98 -20.09
C GLN A 199 0.13 -5.36 -21.57
N GLY A 200 -0.32 -4.42 -22.40
CA GLY A 200 -0.57 -4.66 -23.82
C GLY A 200 0.69 -4.77 -24.69
N GLY A 201 1.79 -4.11 -24.30
CA GLY A 201 3.09 -4.20 -24.97
C GLY A 201 3.85 -5.50 -24.72
N ALA A 202 3.38 -6.35 -23.81
CA ALA A 202 3.94 -7.69 -23.56
C ALA A 202 3.40 -8.77 -24.51
N GLN A 203 2.64 -8.40 -25.55
CA GLN A 203 2.09 -9.29 -26.58
C GLN A 203 2.56 -9.00 -28.02
N ALA A 204 3.65 -8.25 -28.20
CA ALA A 204 4.25 -8.01 -29.53
C ALA A 204 5.57 -8.77 -29.73
#